data_AF-B4YAZ0-F1
#
_entry.id   AF-B4YAZ0-F1
#
_cell.length_a   1.000
_cell.length_b   1.000
_cell.length_c   1.000
_cell.angle_alpha   90.00
_cell.angle_beta   90.00
_cell.angle_gamma   90.00
#
_symmetry.space_group_name_H-M   'P 1'
#
loop_
_entity.id
_entity.type
_entity.pdbx_description
1 polymer ?
#
loop_
_entity_poly.entity_id
_entity_poly.type
_entity_poly.pdbx_seq_one_letter_code
_entity_poly.pdbx_strand_id
1 'polypeptide(L)' 'LYKKKVGFYIISTSIGILTDLQAKKLNVGGELICKIF' A
#
# COMPACT_ATOMS: atom_id res chain seq x y z
N LEU A 1 -20.85 -7.48 0.99
CA LEU A 1 -19.63 -8.28 1.22
C LEU A 1 -18.53 -7.38 1.83
N TYR A 2 -18.64 -7.02 3.10
CA TYR A 2 -17.66 -6.13 3.77
C TYR A 2 -16.44 -6.96 4.20
N LYS A 3 -15.43 -7.06 3.33
CA LYS A 3 -14.14 -7.63 3.72
C LYS A 3 -13.37 -6.55 4.49
N LYS A 4 -13.48 -6.53 5.82
CA LYS A 4 -12.60 -5.69 6.65
C LYS A 4 -11.16 -6.05 6.28
N LYS A 5 -10.42 -5.07 5.75
CA LYS A 5 -9.01 -5.25 5.42
C LYS A 5 -8.24 -5.26 6.74
N VAL A 6 -7.89 -6.45 7.21
CA VAL A 6 -6.98 -6.64 8.35
C VAL A 6 -5.60 -6.79 7.73
N GLY A 7 -4.73 -5.80 7.96
CA GLY A 7 -3.40 -5.72 7.36
C GLY A 7 -3.22 -4.63 6.30
N PHE A 8 -1.96 -4.32 5.98
CA PHE A 8 -1.56 -3.32 4.99
C PHE A 8 -0.34 -3.81 4.20
N TYR A 9 -0.10 -3.17 3.07
CA TYR A 9 1.01 -3.49 2.19
C TYR A 9 2.00 -2.33 2.23
N ILE A 10 3.28 -2.67 2.18
CA ILE A 10 4.37 -1.70 2.03
C ILE A 10 4.77 -1.67 0.55
N ILE A 11 4.75 -0.48 -0.05
CA ILE A 11 5.01 -0.23 -1.46
C ILE A 11 6.18 0.75 -1.57
N SER A 12 7.23 0.37 -2.29
CA SER A 12 8.32 1.26 -2.68
C SER A 12 7.85 2.10 -3.88
N THR A 13 7.71 3.40 -3.71
CA THR A 13 7.24 4.32 -4.76
C THR A 13 8.33 5.34 -5.10
N SER A 14 8.16 6.08 -6.20
CA SER A 14 9.09 7.16 -6.61
C SER A 14 9.21 8.31 -5.61
N ILE A 15 8.30 8.38 -4.62
CA ILE A 15 8.27 9.42 -3.59
C ILE A 15 8.53 8.85 -2.18
N GLY A 16 9.04 7.61 -2.10
CA GLY A 16 9.38 6.93 -0.85
C GLY A 16 8.56 5.67 -0.59
N ILE A 17 8.72 5.11 0.60
CA ILE A 17 8.00 3.90 1.04
C ILE A 17 6.64 4.29 1.60
N LEU A 18 5.57 3.74 1.04
CA LEU A 18 4.19 4.07 1.37
C LEU A 18 3.37 2.83 1.71
N THR A 19 2.31 3.02 2.48
CA THR A 19 1.25 2.02 2.59
C THR A 19 0.39 2.01 1.33
N ASP A 20 -0.31 0.90 1.07
CA ASP A 20 -1.25 0.81 -0.06
C ASP A 20 -2.33 1.92 -0.06
N LEU A 21 -2.81 2.32 1.12
CA LEU A 21 -3.79 3.40 1.24
C LEU A 21 -3.18 4.76 0.87
N GLN A 22 -1.95 5.03 1.29
CA GLN A 22 -1.24 6.25 0.94
C GLN A 22 -0.92 6.30 -0.55
N ALA A 23 -0.38 5.22 -1.12
CA ALA A 23 -0.08 5.13 -2.55
C ALA A 23 -1.34 5.34 -3.40
N LYS A 24 -2.46 4.73 -3.02
CA LYS A 24 -3.76 4.93 -3.68
C LYS A 24 -4.25 6.37 -3.56
N LYS A 25 -4.15 6.99 -2.39
CA LYS A 25 -4.59 8.38 -2.15
C LYS A 25 -3.77 9.38 -2.97
N LEU A 26 -2.47 9.14 -3.11
CA LEU A 26 -1.55 9.98 -3.89
C LEU A 26 -1.52 9.62 -5.38
N ASN A 27 -2.25 8.58 -5.79
CA ASN A 27 -2.30 8.05 -7.15
C ASN A 27 -0.90 7.74 -7.72
N VAL A 28 -0.05 7.12 -6.91
CA VAL A 28 1.30 6.68 -7.29
C VAL A 28 1.40 5.16 -7.26
N GLY A 29 2.09 4.62 -8.26
CA GLY A 29 2.45 3.20 -8.32
C GLY A 29 3.83 2.94 -7.71
N GLY A 30 4.19 1.67 -7.65
CA GLY A 30 5.48 1.24 -7.10
C GLY A 30 5.62 -0.27 -7.02
N GLU A 31 6.74 -0.71 -6.47
CA GLU A 31 7.02 -2.11 -6.22
C GLU A 31 6.41 -2.55 -4.88
N LEU A 32 5.71 -3.67 -4.87
CA LEU A 32 5.19 -4.26 -3.64
C LEU A 32 6.33 -4.96 -2.89
N ILE A 33 6.68 -4.45 -1.70
CA ILE A 33 7.77 -5.02 -0.89
C ILE A 33 7.25 -6.19 -0.06
N CYS A 34 6.23 -5.94 0.75
CA CYS A 34 5.67 -6.95 1.63
C CYS A 34 4.23 -6.66 2.03
N LYS A 35 3.59 -7.70 2.55
CA LYS A 35 2.25 -7.63 3.14
C LYS A 35 2.33 -8.04 4.60
N ILE A 36 1.71 -7.25 5.47
CA ILE A 36 1.61 -7.51 6.89
C ILE A 36 0.16 -7.93 7.20
N PHE A 37 -0.03 -9.03 7.93
CA PHE A 37 -1.32 -9.60 8.34
C PHE A 37 -1.58 -9.39 9.81
#